data_AF-A0A0C9RNR9-F1
#
_entry.id   AF-A0A0C9RNR9-F1
#
_cell.length_a   1.000
_cell.length_b   1.000
_cell.length_c   1.000
_cell.angle_alpha   90.00
_cell.angle_beta   90.00
_cell.angle_gamma   90.00
#
_symmetry.space_group_name_H-M   'P 1'
#
loop_
_entity.id
_entity.type
_entity.pdbx_description
1 polymer ?
#
loop_
_entity_poly.entity_id
_entity_poly.type
_entity_poly.pdbx_seq_one_letter_code
_entity_poly.pdbx_strand_id
1 'polypeptide(L)'
;MKDEVEEDESGTATTSTSTDSTTSYCNARASRNLAEKQRRDNLNTNIAMMAAMVPVVAGSSRRQDKISILRLAAAYLRTNFALGRGSPGFLPDQFNGVDLEQVFLDSYDGNGAFVIIVTTTGNIIHVSRSVEGPLGHAPTELLGKSLFSYVHPEDHEELTRNLTLTEVLPSITDGSNQDHNSSSDDDSNPTVEPNFREQRRNFCIKIAQRTNSRGEHTQYKCFNISGVLRFADFCQKRKGNREYTSTSNDVIFVGMARLMQRRVTELSLFEATKQEYVTRHLVDGRIIFCDHRISVVAGYMSEEVSGANAFRYMHKDDVRWTMIGLKQMYDRREGFGSSCYRLLSKTGEFIYLRTHGYLEMDLKTGTFESFVCVNTLVDQDEGEKLIREMKDRYSATITNASRAIIEPELMKIQSNSAPSVEDPTQLEGVILQLISDLSSPAPVDGKFPSSPGPAPDLQSAKAAMYSDKLPPVSVQASKIVGKMIEQAGKGKGKQVKREMSNGSPASSQDEKK
;
A
#
# COMPACT_ATOMS: atom_id res chain seq x y z
N MET A 1 41.84 -69.26 -2.58
CA MET A 1 42.37 -69.67 -3.90
C MET A 1 43.29 -68.55 -4.33
N LYS A 2 44.52 -68.57 -3.82
CA LYS A 2 45.74 -69.17 -4.40
C LYS A 2 46.56 -68.01 -4.94
N ASP A 3 47.85 -67.84 -4.73
CA ASP A 3 48.87 -68.44 -3.86
C ASP A 3 49.98 -67.38 -3.76
N GLU A 4 50.86 -67.58 -2.78
CA GLU A 4 52.11 -66.89 -2.50
C GLU A 4 53.12 -66.89 -3.67
N VAL A 5 54.17 -66.08 -3.52
CA VAL A 5 55.60 -66.46 -3.51
C VAL A 5 56.50 -65.40 -4.17
N GLU A 6 57.54 -65.05 -3.40
CA GLU A 6 58.72 -64.23 -3.72
C GLU A 6 59.52 -64.77 -4.92
N GLU A 7 60.29 -63.92 -5.60
CA GLU A 7 61.65 -64.28 -6.00
C GLU A 7 62.48 -63.02 -6.30
N ASP A 8 63.58 -62.89 -5.55
CA ASP A 8 64.73 -62.02 -5.82
C ASP A 8 65.51 -62.56 -7.03
N GLU A 9 66.01 -61.67 -7.89
CA GLU A 9 67.31 -61.94 -8.54
C GLU A 9 68.07 -60.67 -8.93
N SER A 10 69.37 -60.72 -8.66
CA SER A 10 70.38 -59.68 -8.76
C SER A 10 71.18 -59.72 -10.09
N GLY A 11 71.69 -58.56 -10.52
CA GLY A 11 72.78 -58.42 -11.51
C GLY A 11 72.30 -58.39 -12.97
N THR A 12 72.90 -57.68 -13.93
CA THR A 12 74.24 -57.12 -14.06
C THR A 12 74.19 -56.04 -15.16
N ALA A 13 75.08 -55.06 -15.08
CA ALA A 13 75.22 -53.98 -16.05
C ALA A 13 75.50 -54.47 -17.48
N THR A 14 74.76 -53.92 -18.45
CA THR A 14 75.22 -53.78 -19.83
C THR A 14 74.86 -52.38 -20.35
N THR A 15 75.90 -51.58 -20.47
CA THR A 15 75.92 -50.31 -21.19
C THR A 15 75.76 -50.60 -22.67
N SER A 16 74.66 -50.17 -23.29
CA SER A 16 74.64 -49.93 -24.73
C SER A 16 73.79 -48.71 -25.02
N THR A 17 74.52 -47.62 -25.26
CA THR A 17 74.06 -46.36 -25.82
C THR A 17 73.36 -46.62 -27.15
N SER A 18 72.03 -46.61 -27.14
CA SER A 18 71.23 -46.33 -28.34
C SER A 18 70.48 -45.04 -28.09
N THR A 19 71.02 -43.97 -28.67
CA THR A 19 70.38 -42.70 -28.91
C THR A 19 69.01 -42.94 -29.56
N ASP A 20 67.95 -42.88 -28.77
CA ASP A 20 66.60 -42.71 -29.31
C ASP A 20 66.09 -41.33 -28.94
N SER A 21 66.28 -40.44 -29.91
CA SER A 21 65.73 -39.09 -29.96
C SER A 21 64.20 -39.17 -30.03
N THR A 22 63.55 -39.28 -28.88
CA THR A 22 62.13 -38.90 -28.71
C THR A 22 62.03 -37.80 -27.65
N THR A 23 62.64 -36.67 -27.97
CA THR A 23 62.58 -35.42 -27.23
C THR A 23 61.13 -34.94 -27.09
N SER A 24 60.56 -35.16 -25.91
CA SER A 24 59.84 -34.13 -25.13
C SER A 24 58.79 -33.28 -25.87
N TYR A 25 57.78 -33.89 -26.48
CA TYR A 25 56.56 -33.16 -26.86
C TYR A 25 55.39 -33.28 -25.87
N CYS A 26 55.53 -34.04 -24.77
CA CYS A 26 54.46 -34.20 -23.77
C CYS A 26 54.66 -33.50 -22.41
N ASN A 27 55.85 -32.96 -22.08
CA ASN A 27 56.10 -32.39 -20.74
C ASN A 27 55.87 -30.88 -20.61
N ALA A 28 56.02 -30.10 -21.69
CA ALA A 28 55.76 -28.66 -21.64
C ALA A 28 54.26 -28.35 -21.48
N ARG A 29 53.41 -29.09 -22.18
CA ARG A 29 51.95 -28.94 -22.10
C ARG A 29 51.42 -29.39 -20.74
N ALA A 30 51.91 -30.50 -20.21
CA ALA A 30 51.54 -31.00 -18.88
C ALA A 30 51.97 -30.02 -17.77
N SER A 31 53.21 -29.53 -17.82
CA SER A 31 53.72 -28.52 -16.89
C SER A 31 52.93 -27.20 -16.94
N ARG A 32 52.61 -26.71 -18.15
CA ARG A 32 51.76 -25.53 -18.34
C ARG A 32 50.36 -25.72 -17.75
N ASN A 33 49.75 -26.89 -17.97
CA ASN A 33 48.43 -27.20 -17.41
C ASN A 33 48.46 -27.28 -15.88
N LEU A 34 49.52 -27.83 -15.29
CA LEU A 34 49.69 -27.89 -13.84
C LEU A 34 49.86 -26.49 -13.24
N ALA A 35 50.69 -25.64 -13.86
CA ALA A 35 50.87 -24.24 -13.42
C ALA A 35 49.56 -23.43 -13.53
N GLU A 36 48.80 -23.62 -14.61
CA GLU A 36 47.49 -22.98 -14.80
C GLU A 36 46.47 -23.46 -13.76
N LYS A 37 46.46 -24.77 -13.44
CA LYS A 37 45.63 -25.32 -12.37
C LYS A 37 46.00 -24.71 -11.01
N GLN A 38 47.29 -24.67 -10.66
CA GLN A 38 47.76 -24.06 -9.41
C GLN A 38 47.35 -22.57 -9.30
N ARG A 39 47.45 -21.82 -10.40
CA ARG A 39 46.97 -20.41 -10.44
C ARG A 39 45.47 -20.31 -10.18
N ARG A 40 44.66 -21.20 -10.77
CA ARG A 40 43.21 -21.24 -10.55
C ARG A 40 42.86 -21.63 -9.11
N ASP A 41 43.56 -22.61 -8.55
CA ASP A 41 43.35 -23.07 -7.19
C ASP A 41 43.73 -21.98 -6.16
N ASN A 42 44.84 -21.26 -6.40
CA ASN A 42 45.22 -20.09 -5.61
C ASN A 42 44.17 -18.97 -5.70
N LEU A 43 43.71 -18.62 -6.91
CA LEU A 43 42.64 -17.65 -7.11
C LEU A 43 41.35 -18.04 -6.37
N ASN A 44 40.95 -19.30 -6.46
CA ASN A 44 39.76 -19.81 -5.76
C ASN A 44 39.90 -19.71 -4.24
N THR A 45 41.10 -19.99 -3.72
CA THR A 45 41.42 -19.85 -2.29
C THR A 45 41.31 -18.39 -1.85
N ASN A 46 41.86 -17.45 -2.62
CA ASN A 46 41.75 -16.02 -2.32
C ASN A 46 40.29 -15.52 -2.37
N ILE A 47 39.49 -15.99 -3.32
CA ILE A 47 38.06 -15.65 -3.40
C ILE A 47 37.30 -16.20 -2.18
N ALA A 48 37.62 -17.41 -1.73
CA ALA A 48 37.02 -17.99 -0.53
C ALA A 48 37.40 -17.21 0.75
N MET A 49 38.67 -16.82 0.89
CA MET A 49 39.11 -15.96 2.00
C MET A 49 38.41 -14.60 1.97
N MET A 50 38.26 -13.99 0.79
CA MET A 50 37.53 -12.73 0.62
C MET A 50 36.06 -12.86 1.01
N ALA A 51 35.41 -13.96 0.63
CA ALA A 51 34.01 -14.22 1.00
C ALA A 51 33.81 -14.29 2.52
N ALA A 52 34.80 -14.80 3.27
CA ALA A 52 34.77 -14.85 4.73
C ALA A 52 35.00 -13.48 5.39
N MET A 53 35.70 -12.55 4.73
CA MET A 53 36.00 -11.23 5.29
C MET A 53 34.91 -10.18 5.02
N VAL A 54 34.16 -10.30 3.92
CA VAL A 54 33.11 -9.33 3.57
C VAL A 54 31.84 -9.60 4.39
N PRO A 55 31.40 -8.69 5.29
CA PRO A 55 30.30 -8.98 6.23
C PRO A 55 28.99 -9.42 5.55
N VAL A 56 28.67 -8.78 4.43
CA VAL A 56 27.46 -9.06 3.64
C VAL A 56 27.50 -10.47 3.02
N VAL A 57 28.68 -10.98 2.69
CA VAL A 57 28.86 -12.33 2.11
C VAL A 57 28.96 -13.38 3.23
N ALA A 58 29.76 -13.11 4.26
CA ALA A 58 29.95 -14.01 5.40
C ALA A 58 28.66 -14.25 6.19
N GLY A 59 27.80 -13.24 6.32
CA GLY A 59 26.49 -13.34 6.96
C GLY A 59 25.38 -13.89 6.06
N SER A 60 25.65 -14.18 4.78
CA SER A 60 24.66 -14.71 3.86
C SER A 60 24.49 -16.22 4.05
N SER A 61 23.26 -16.70 4.22
CA SER A 61 22.96 -18.14 4.27
C SER A 61 23.11 -18.83 2.91
N ARG A 62 23.11 -18.07 1.81
CA ARG A 62 23.19 -18.58 0.45
C ARG A 62 24.60 -18.42 -0.12
N ARG A 63 25.13 -19.50 -0.71
CA ARG A 63 26.42 -19.45 -1.40
C ARG A 63 26.35 -18.50 -2.60
N GLN A 64 27.21 -17.47 -2.58
CA GLN A 64 27.34 -16.48 -3.64
C GLN A 64 28.26 -16.99 -4.75
N ASP A 65 28.03 -16.55 -5.99
CA ASP A 65 28.94 -16.81 -7.11
C ASP A 65 30.20 -15.94 -7.03
N LYS A 66 31.27 -16.35 -7.72
CA LYS A 66 32.57 -15.67 -7.68
C LYS A 66 32.48 -14.20 -8.11
N ILE A 67 31.63 -13.87 -9.10
CA ILE A 67 31.47 -12.50 -9.60
C ILE A 67 30.72 -11.66 -8.56
N SER A 68 29.67 -12.20 -7.94
CA SER A 68 28.98 -11.51 -6.84
C SER A 68 29.88 -11.29 -5.62
N ILE A 69 30.75 -12.24 -5.26
CA ILE A 69 31.72 -12.04 -4.16
C ILE A 69 32.64 -10.85 -4.46
N LEU A 70 33.22 -10.80 -5.66
CA LEU A 70 34.09 -9.69 -6.08
C LEU A 70 33.32 -8.36 -6.14
N ARG A 71 32.08 -8.37 -6.63
CA ARG A 71 31.19 -7.20 -6.67
C ARG A 71 30.90 -6.68 -5.27
N LEU A 72 30.51 -7.56 -4.35
CA LEU A 72 30.18 -7.21 -2.97
C LEU A 72 31.41 -6.74 -2.19
N ALA A 73 32.57 -7.34 -2.44
CA ALA A 73 33.84 -6.87 -1.88
C ALA A 73 34.20 -5.45 -2.37
N ALA A 74 34.05 -5.19 -3.68
CA ALA A 74 34.27 -3.87 -4.24
C ALA A 74 33.28 -2.84 -3.69
N ALA A 75 31.99 -3.21 -3.55
CA ALA A 75 30.99 -2.36 -2.91
C ALA A 75 31.35 -2.03 -1.46
N TYR A 76 31.75 -3.05 -0.68
CA TYR A 76 32.19 -2.88 0.71
C TYR A 76 33.39 -1.92 0.85
N LEU A 77 34.40 -2.04 -0.02
CA LEU A 77 35.52 -1.12 -0.06
C LEU A 77 35.09 0.30 -0.42
N ARG A 78 34.15 0.46 -1.37
CA ARG A 78 33.58 1.77 -1.72
C ARG A 78 32.76 2.37 -0.58
N THR A 79 32.00 1.57 0.17
CA THR A 79 31.28 2.05 1.36
C THR A 79 32.25 2.61 2.38
N ASN A 80 33.32 1.89 2.67
CA ASN A 80 34.36 2.33 3.61
C ASN A 80 35.12 3.58 3.11
N PHE A 81 35.28 3.74 1.80
CA PHE A 81 35.85 4.95 1.19
C PHE A 81 34.90 6.15 1.29
N ALA A 82 33.62 5.92 0.99
CA ALA A 82 32.56 6.92 0.94
C ALA A 82 32.20 7.48 2.32
N LEU A 83 32.01 6.60 3.31
CA LEU A 83 31.54 6.94 4.66
C LEU A 83 32.66 6.95 5.72
N GLY A 84 33.88 6.55 5.33
CA GLY A 84 34.98 6.36 6.28
C GLY A 84 34.74 5.22 7.28
N ARG A 85 35.69 5.06 8.19
CA ARG A 85 35.44 4.37 9.48
C ARG A 85 34.82 5.43 10.38
N GLY A 86 33.49 5.41 10.55
CA GLY A 86 32.76 6.42 11.31
C GLY A 86 33.41 6.71 12.67
N SER A 87 33.50 7.98 13.04
CA SER A 87 33.71 8.33 14.44
C SER A 87 32.35 8.26 15.13
N PRO A 88 32.16 7.39 16.14
CA PRO A 88 30.89 7.31 16.87
C PRO A 88 30.60 8.56 17.70
N GLY A 89 31.50 9.56 17.73
CA GLY A 89 31.43 10.72 18.62
C GLY A 89 30.25 11.68 18.43
N PHE A 90 29.33 11.41 17.50
CA PHE A 90 28.05 12.14 17.39
C PHE A 90 26.91 11.44 18.16
N LEU A 91 26.95 10.12 18.31
CA LEU A 91 25.87 9.38 18.95
C LEU A 91 26.19 9.16 20.43
N PRO A 92 25.24 9.43 21.35
CA PRO A 92 25.39 9.08 22.76
C PRO A 92 25.65 7.58 22.94
N ASP A 93 26.51 7.21 23.90
CA ASP A 93 26.92 5.81 24.15
C ASP A 93 25.73 4.86 24.41
N GLN A 94 24.57 5.40 24.81
CA GLN A 94 23.34 4.64 25.03
C GLN A 94 22.76 4.02 23.75
N PHE A 95 23.17 4.50 22.57
CA PHE A 95 22.75 3.94 21.28
C PHE A 95 23.75 2.94 20.70
N ASN A 96 24.87 2.68 21.37
CA ASN A 96 25.80 1.64 20.94
C ASN A 96 25.13 0.26 21.03
N GLY A 97 25.00 -0.39 19.88
CA GLY A 97 24.39 -1.73 19.76
C GLY A 97 22.90 -1.72 19.38
N VAL A 98 22.25 -0.56 19.27
CA VAL A 98 20.90 -0.45 18.70
C VAL A 98 21.01 -0.32 17.18
N ASP A 99 20.22 -1.11 16.45
CA ASP A 99 20.06 -0.92 15.01
C ASP A 99 19.22 0.34 14.74
N LEU A 100 19.88 1.49 14.83
CA LEU A 100 19.26 2.79 14.59
C LEU A 100 18.66 2.89 13.18
N GLU A 101 19.29 2.25 12.20
CA GLU A 101 18.78 2.23 10.82
C GLU A 101 17.39 1.62 10.79
N GLN A 102 17.20 0.47 11.44
CA GLN A 102 15.90 -0.17 11.53
C GLN A 102 14.88 0.67 12.32
N VAL A 103 15.26 1.21 13.49
CA VAL A 103 14.35 2.05 14.31
C VAL A 103 13.91 3.30 13.56
N PHE A 104 14.83 3.98 12.86
CA PHE A 104 14.48 5.15 12.05
C PHE A 104 13.58 4.78 10.89
N LEU A 105 13.82 3.65 10.21
CA LEU A 105 12.98 3.20 9.10
C LEU A 105 11.61 2.72 9.56
N ASP A 106 11.51 2.08 10.73
CA ASP A 106 10.26 1.61 11.34
C ASP A 106 9.38 2.78 11.81
N SER A 107 9.98 3.92 12.16
CA SER A 107 9.23 5.14 12.52
C SER A 107 8.51 5.80 11.34
N TYR A 108 8.83 5.42 10.09
CA TYR A 108 8.13 5.94 8.92
C TYR A 108 6.84 5.15 8.66
N ASP A 109 5.71 5.86 8.58
CA ASP A 109 4.39 5.31 8.24
C ASP A 109 4.41 4.52 6.93
N GLY A 110 4.50 3.19 7.07
CA GLY A 110 4.50 2.20 6.00
C GLY A 110 5.90 1.70 5.67
N ASN A 111 6.07 0.36 5.65
CA ASN A 111 7.30 -0.40 5.34
C ASN A 111 7.85 -0.19 3.90
N GLY A 112 7.86 1.05 3.40
CA GLY A 112 8.25 1.42 2.05
C GLY A 112 9.40 2.44 2.00
N ALA A 113 10.03 2.75 3.13
CA ALA A 113 11.22 3.61 3.15
C ALA A 113 12.51 2.80 3.21
N PHE A 114 13.53 3.25 2.49
CA PHE A 114 14.86 2.64 2.51
C PHE A 114 15.93 3.70 2.24
N VAL A 115 17.14 3.49 2.78
CA VAL A 115 18.30 4.35 2.54
C VAL A 115 19.07 3.82 1.33
N ILE A 116 19.56 4.71 0.48
CA ILE A 116 20.37 4.38 -0.69
C ILE A 116 21.53 5.38 -0.83
N ILE A 117 22.71 4.84 -1.16
CA ILE A 117 23.91 5.62 -1.46
C ILE A 117 24.42 5.25 -2.84
N VAL A 118 24.57 6.23 -3.71
CA VAL A 118 25.03 6.03 -5.09
C VAL A 118 26.16 6.99 -5.48
N THR A 119 27.01 6.59 -6.41
CA THR A 119 27.99 7.49 -7.05
C THR A 119 27.30 8.43 -8.05
N THR A 120 28.03 9.43 -8.56
CA THR A 120 27.57 10.29 -9.67
C THR A 120 27.27 9.51 -10.95
N THR A 121 27.93 8.37 -11.15
CA THR A 121 27.64 7.43 -12.27
C THR A 121 26.45 6.51 -11.99
N GLY A 122 25.77 6.66 -10.86
CA GLY A 122 24.64 5.83 -10.45
C GLY A 122 25.00 4.44 -9.93
N ASN A 123 26.26 4.16 -9.58
CA ASN A 123 26.61 2.86 -8.99
C ASN A 123 26.17 2.82 -7.53
N ILE A 124 25.39 1.80 -7.16
CA ILE A 124 24.88 1.61 -5.80
C ILE A 124 26.02 1.14 -4.89
N ILE A 125 26.40 2.00 -3.95
CA ILE A 125 27.43 1.72 -2.95
C ILE A 125 26.83 1.05 -1.72
N HIS A 126 25.66 1.52 -1.29
CA HIS A 126 24.98 1.01 -0.10
C HIS A 126 23.45 1.10 -0.28
N VAL A 127 22.74 0.14 0.30
CA VAL A 127 21.28 0.12 0.36
C VAL A 127 20.83 -0.61 1.63
N SER A 128 19.84 -0.06 2.33
CA SER A 128 19.29 -0.64 3.54
C SER A 128 18.52 -1.93 3.29
N ARG A 129 18.42 -2.82 4.29
CA ARG A 129 17.65 -4.08 4.19
C ARG A 129 16.16 -3.88 3.88
N SER A 130 15.59 -2.74 4.31
CA SER A 130 14.18 -2.41 4.10
C SER A 130 13.76 -2.26 2.63
N VAL A 131 14.71 -2.27 1.68
CA VAL A 131 14.41 -2.30 0.23
C VAL A 131 13.67 -3.56 -0.22
N GLU A 132 13.83 -4.67 0.52
CA GLU A 132 13.14 -5.94 0.24
C GLU A 132 11.62 -5.82 0.36
N GLY A 133 11.13 -5.05 1.33
CA GLY A 133 9.69 -4.86 1.55
C GLY A 133 8.95 -4.27 0.33
N PRO A 134 9.32 -3.07 -0.15
CA PRO A 134 8.60 -2.42 -1.23
C PRO A 134 8.97 -2.97 -2.61
N LEU A 135 10.22 -3.38 -2.85
CA LEU A 135 10.71 -3.76 -4.18
C LEU A 135 10.95 -5.26 -4.37
N GLY A 136 11.12 -6.03 -3.29
CA GLY A 136 11.40 -7.47 -3.35
C GLY A 136 12.85 -7.84 -3.72
N HIS A 137 13.71 -6.85 -4.00
CA HIS A 137 15.13 -7.08 -4.30
C HIS A 137 15.93 -7.22 -3.02
N ALA A 138 16.80 -8.22 -2.95
CA ALA A 138 17.72 -8.34 -1.82
C ALA A 138 18.86 -7.31 -1.94
N PRO A 139 19.37 -6.72 -0.84
CA PRO A 139 20.50 -5.79 -0.88
C PRO A 139 21.71 -6.35 -1.64
N THR A 140 22.01 -7.64 -1.46
CA THR A 140 23.10 -8.34 -2.17
C THR A 140 22.96 -8.32 -3.69
N GLU A 141 21.73 -8.23 -4.20
CA GLU A 141 21.43 -8.20 -5.63
C GLU A 141 21.61 -6.80 -6.22
N LEU A 142 21.44 -5.74 -5.42
CA LEU A 142 21.52 -4.34 -5.83
C LEU A 142 22.95 -3.76 -5.67
N LEU A 143 23.65 -4.14 -4.60
CA LEU A 143 24.98 -3.62 -4.28
C LEU A 143 25.97 -3.82 -5.43
N GLY A 144 26.63 -2.72 -5.81
CA GLY A 144 27.63 -2.67 -6.87
C GLY A 144 27.08 -2.64 -8.29
N LYS A 145 25.75 -2.63 -8.48
CA LYS A 145 25.11 -2.44 -9.79
C LYS A 145 24.73 -0.98 -10.01
N SER A 146 24.44 -0.64 -11.26
CA SER A 146 23.94 0.67 -11.64
C SER A 146 22.46 0.82 -11.30
N LEU A 147 22.09 1.89 -10.60
CA LEU A 147 20.71 2.26 -10.28
C LEU A 147 19.87 2.42 -11.56
N PHE A 148 20.47 2.91 -12.65
CA PHE A 148 19.80 3.05 -13.95
C PHE A 148 19.23 1.74 -14.49
N SER A 149 19.79 0.58 -14.11
CA SER A 149 19.25 -0.73 -14.52
C SER A 149 17.92 -1.09 -13.86
N TYR A 150 17.55 -0.39 -12.79
CA TYR A 150 16.31 -0.60 -12.04
C TYR A 150 15.33 0.56 -12.22
N VAL A 151 15.79 1.72 -12.68
CA VAL A 151 14.95 2.91 -12.86
C VAL A 151 14.27 2.86 -14.23
N HIS A 152 13.02 3.32 -14.28
CA HIS A 152 12.27 3.42 -15.53
C HIS A 152 13.02 4.31 -16.55
N PRO A 153 13.10 3.94 -17.84
CA PRO A 153 13.86 4.70 -18.85
C PRO A 153 13.46 6.17 -18.96
N GLU A 154 12.17 6.50 -18.78
CA GLU A 154 11.68 7.89 -18.77
C GLU A 154 12.30 8.75 -17.67
N ASP A 155 12.71 8.15 -16.55
CA ASP A 155 13.21 8.85 -15.37
C ASP A 155 14.75 8.92 -15.35
N HIS A 156 15.44 8.38 -16.37
CA HIS A 156 16.91 8.37 -16.44
C HIS A 156 17.49 9.78 -16.52
N GLU A 157 16.83 10.69 -17.24
CA GLU A 157 17.25 12.08 -17.31
C GLU A 157 17.08 12.81 -15.98
N GLU A 158 16.00 12.54 -15.25
CA GLU A 158 15.76 13.10 -13.92
C GLU A 158 16.81 12.61 -12.92
N LEU A 159 17.12 11.31 -12.92
CA LEU A 159 18.17 10.76 -12.08
C LEU A 159 19.53 11.37 -12.42
N THR A 160 19.88 11.46 -13.70
CA THR A 160 21.17 12.04 -14.14
C THR A 160 21.31 13.49 -13.72
N ARG A 161 20.28 14.31 -13.90
CA ARG A 161 20.29 15.71 -13.45
C ARG A 161 20.50 15.82 -11.95
N ASN A 162 19.86 14.95 -11.15
CA ASN A 162 19.97 14.99 -9.70
C ASN A 162 21.31 14.46 -9.18
N LEU A 163 21.98 13.55 -9.90
CA LEU A 163 23.31 13.03 -9.55
C LEU A 163 24.47 13.89 -10.07
N THR A 164 24.19 14.84 -10.97
CA THR A 164 25.21 15.75 -11.52
C THR A 164 25.47 16.88 -10.53
N LEU A 165 26.75 17.22 -10.36
CA LEU A 165 27.15 18.38 -9.58
C LEU A 165 26.77 19.66 -10.32
N THR A 166 26.03 20.54 -9.65
CA THR A 166 25.83 21.91 -10.14
C THR A 166 26.91 22.76 -9.52
N GLU A 167 27.90 23.17 -10.31
CA GLU A 167 28.84 24.21 -9.86
C GLU A 167 28.06 25.51 -9.72
N VAL A 168 27.95 26.03 -8.49
CA VAL A 168 27.38 27.36 -8.28
C VAL A 168 28.45 28.33 -8.74
N LEU A 169 28.31 28.84 -9.96
CA LEU A 169 29.10 29.97 -10.43
C LEU A 169 28.79 31.16 -9.49
N PRO A 170 29.80 31.81 -8.88
CA PRO A 170 29.55 32.99 -8.07
C PRO A 170 28.90 34.06 -8.97
N SER A 171 27.64 34.37 -8.69
CA SER A 171 26.90 35.40 -9.40
C SER A 171 27.52 36.75 -9.04
N ILE A 172 28.21 37.37 -10.00
CA ILE A 172 28.60 38.77 -9.93
C ILE A 172 27.29 39.58 -9.97
N THR A 173 26.84 40.07 -8.82
CA THR A 173 25.79 41.09 -8.77
C THR A 173 26.44 42.46 -8.92
N ASP A 174 26.25 43.03 -10.10
CA ASP A 174 26.52 44.42 -10.44
C ASP A 174 25.46 45.33 -9.78
N GLY A 175 25.87 46.43 -9.12
CA GLY A 175 24.93 47.39 -8.53
C GLY A 175 25.43 48.21 -7.32
N SER A 176 26.36 49.13 -7.56
CA SER A 176 26.50 50.49 -6.98
C SER A 176 26.10 50.78 -5.51
N ASN A 177 27.10 51.13 -4.67
CA ASN A 177 27.26 52.47 -4.07
C ASN A 177 28.50 52.57 -3.13
N GLN A 178 29.42 53.48 -3.49
CA GLN A 178 30.22 54.45 -2.69
C GLN A 178 30.22 54.28 -1.14
N ASP A 179 31.33 54.30 -0.36
CA ASP A 179 32.52 55.17 -0.41
C ASP A 179 33.70 54.67 0.47
N HIS A 180 34.92 55.12 0.08
CA HIS A 180 36.14 55.45 0.84
C HIS A 180 37.01 54.42 1.62
N ASN A 181 38.19 54.18 1.03
CA ASN A 181 39.56 54.32 1.58
C ASN A 181 40.01 53.48 2.81
N SER A 182 40.85 52.46 2.56
CA SER A 182 42.20 52.39 3.17
C SER A 182 43.07 51.32 2.50
N SER A 183 44.31 51.73 2.25
CA SER A 183 45.41 50.97 1.66
C SER A 183 46.04 49.99 2.64
N SER A 184 46.39 48.79 2.17
CA SER A 184 47.69 48.15 2.43
C SER A 184 47.83 46.88 1.59
N ASP A 185 48.98 46.75 0.97
CA ASP A 185 49.43 45.68 0.09
C ASP A 185 49.33 44.27 0.72
N ASP A 186 48.71 43.32 0.02
CA ASP A 186 49.07 41.90 0.12
C ASP A 186 48.80 41.19 -1.21
N ASP A 187 49.88 40.73 -1.84
CA ASP A 187 49.92 39.98 -3.09
C ASP A 187 49.63 38.50 -2.80
N SER A 188 48.36 38.20 -2.52
CA SER A 188 47.86 36.82 -2.45
C SER A 188 46.69 36.64 -3.41
N ASN A 189 46.99 35.98 -4.54
CA ASN A 189 45.99 35.44 -5.48
C ASN A 189 44.80 34.85 -4.68
N PRO A 190 43.55 35.33 -4.85
CA PRO A 190 42.42 34.65 -4.28
C PRO A 190 42.24 33.38 -5.08
N THR A 191 42.76 32.26 -4.57
CA THR A 191 42.37 30.94 -5.06
C THR A 191 40.87 30.85 -4.78
N VAL A 192 40.07 31.01 -5.83
CA VAL A 192 38.62 30.84 -5.77
C VAL A 192 38.36 29.35 -5.55
N GLU A 193 38.54 28.90 -4.31
CA GLU A 193 38.21 27.56 -3.88
C GLU A 193 36.68 27.44 -3.94
N PRO A 194 36.11 26.54 -4.76
CA PRO A 194 34.69 26.32 -4.75
C PRO A 194 34.35 25.69 -3.42
N ASN A 195 33.85 26.49 -2.49
CA ASN A 195 33.27 26.03 -1.23
C ASN A 195 32.10 25.11 -1.56
N PHE A 196 32.40 23.82 -1.73
CA PHE A 196 31.40 22.81 -1.99
C PHE A 196 30.49 22.73 -0.77
N ARG A 197 29.30 23.32 -0.91
CA ARG A 197 28.21 23.14 0.04
C ARG A 197 27.47 21.88 -0.36
N GLU A 198 27.23 21.03 0.63
CA GLU A 198 26.32 19.88 0.53
C GLU A 198 25.06 20.27 -0.25
N GLN A 199 24.81 19.59 -1.38
CA GLN A 199 23.71 19.96 -2.27
C GLN A 199 22.52 19.05 -2.00
N ARG A 200 21.44 19.61 -1.46
CA ARG A 200 20.19 18.86 -1.27
C ARG A 200 19.57 18.54 -2.63
N ARG A 201 19.03 17.33 -2.74
CA ARG A 201 18.25 16.86 -3.89
C ARG A 201 16.95 16.25 -3.39
N ASN A 202 15.88 16.49 -4.14
CA ASN A 202 14.56 15.92 -3.90
C ASN A 202 13.89 15.69 -5.25
N PHE A 203 13.60 14.44 -5.57
CA PHE A 203 13.14 14.05 -6.90
C PHE A 203 12.37 12.72 -6.85
N CYS A 204 11.58 12.46 -7.88
CA CYS A 204 10.70 11.29 -7.91
C CYS A 204 11.13 10.36 -9.05
N ILE A 205 11.31 9.06 -8.75
CA ILE A 205 11.64 8.07 -9.78
C ILE A 205 10.85 6.78 -9.58
N LYS A 206 10.56 6.11 -10.69
CA LYS A 206 9.96 4.78 -10.74
C LYS A 206 11.07 3.73 -10.69
N ILE A 207 11.02 2.85 -9.70
CA ILE A 207 11.99 1.75 -9.51
C ILE A 207 11.29 0.41 -9.73
N ALA A 208 11.92 -0.45 -10.52
CA ALA A 208 11.45 -1.78 -10.89
C ALA A 208 11.39 -2.72 -9.69
N GLN A 209 10.29 -3.44 -9.55
CA GLN A 209 10.14 -4.54 -8.60
C GLN A 209 10.78 -5.81 -9.13
N ARG A 210 11.12 -6.72 -8.20
CA ARG A 210 11.56 -8.07 -8.54
C ARG A 210 10.42 -8.84 -9.21
N THR A 211 10.66 -9.34 -10.41
CA THR A 211 9.75 -10.28 -11.08
C THR A 211 10.00 -11.69 -10.56
N ASN A 212 8.94 -12.37 -10.13
CA ASN A 212 9.03 -13.76 -9.63
C ASN A 212 8.85 -14.78 -10.76
N SER A 213 8.21 -14.39 -11.87
CA SER A 213 7.90 -15.26 -13.00
C SER A 213 8.51 -14.73 -14.30
N ARG A 214 9.02 -15.63 -15.16
CA ARG A 214 9.63 -15.31 -16.47
C ARG A 214 8.65 -14.73 -17.52
N GLY A 215 7.35 -14.68 -17.23
CA GLY A 215 6.30 -14.13 -18.10
C GLY A 215 5.55 -12.93 -17.52
N GLU A 216 5.95 -12.43 -16.35
CA GLU A 216 5.33 -11.23 -15.75
C GLU A 216 6.03 -9.96 -16.26
N HIS A 217 5.24 -8.94 -16.59
CA HIS A 217 5.75 -7.63 -16.97
C HIS A 217 6.41 -6.96 -15.76
N THR A 218 7.55 -6.29 -15.98
CA THR A 218 8.26 -5.53 -14.94
C THR A 218 7.34 -4.44 -14.37
N GLN A 219 6.95 -4.59 -13.11
CA GLN A 219 6.17 -3.58 -12.40
C GLN A 219 7.11 -2.53 -11.80
N TYR A 220 6.67 -1.27 -11.81
CA TYR A 220 7.43 -0.16 -11.26
C TYR A 220 6.65 0.51 -10.12
N LYS A 221 7.37 0.91 -9.07
CA LYS A 221 6.83 1.70 -7.96
C LYS A 221 7.48 3.07 -7.92
N CYS A 222 6.70 4.11 -7.64
CA CYS A 222 7.20 5.48 -7.53
C CYS A 222 7.78 5.74 -6.15
N PHE A 223 8.99 6.30 -6.09
CA PHE A 223 9.66 6.70 -4.86
C PHE A 223 10.00 8.17 -4.90
N ASN A 224 9.72 8.86 -3.81
CA ASN A 224 10.26 10.17 -3.55
C ASN A 224 11.64 10.00 -2.88
N ILE A 225 12.69 10.46 -3.54
CA ILE A 225 14.06 10.35 -3.07
C ILE A 225 14.53 11.72 -2.62
N SER A 226 14.82 11.83 -1.33
CA SER A 226 15.33 13.05 -0.71
C SER A 226 16.69 12.79 -0.08
N GLY A 227 17.67 13.66 -0.33
CA GLY A 227 19.03 13.40 0.11
C GLY A 227 19.99 14.55 -0.16
N VAL A 228 21.28 14.24 -0.04
CA VAL A 228 22.37 15.20 -0.17
C VAL A 228 23.48 14.61 -1.06
N LEU A 229 23.96 15.40 -2.01
CA LEU A 229 25.22 15.19 -2.69
C LEU A 229 26.36 15.76 -1.85
N ARG A 230 27.35 14.93 -1.54
CA ARG A 230 28.54 15.28 -0.76
C ARG A 230 29.78 14.59 -1.30
N PHE A 231 30.94 15.10 -0.91
CA PHE A 231 32.20 14.37 -1.12
C PHE A 231 32.27 13.14 -0.21
N ALA A 232 32.94 12.12 -0.69
CA ALA A 232 33.36 10.97 0.11
C ALA A 232 34.27 11.44 1.26
N ASP A 233 34.09 10.85 2.45
CA ASP A 233 34.81 11.23 3.67
C ASP A 233 36.32 11.14 3.51
N PHE A 234 36.79 10.16 2.73
CA PHE A 234 38.20 9.99 2.44
C PHE A 234 38.80 11.20 1.69
N CYS A 235 38.04 11.83 0.80
CA CYS A 235 38.45 13.02 0.07
C CYS A 235 38.41 14.27 0.98
N GLN A 236 37.43 14.37 1.87
CA GLN A 236 37.29 15.51 2.78
C GLN A 236 38.44 15.60 3.81
N LYS A 237 38.99 14.46 4.25
CA LYS A 237 40.11 14.39 5.20
C LYS A 237 41.49 14.75 4.59
N ARG A 238 41.59 14.85 3.26
CA ARG A 238 42.85 15.06 2.51
C ARG A 238 42.98 16.45 1.86
N LYS A 239 42.24 17.44 2.34
CA LYS A 239 42.23 18.85 1.85
C LYS A 239 43.59 19.59 1.86
N GLY A 240 44.73 18.91 2.08
CA GLY A 240 46.04 19.55 2.21
C GLY A 240 47.14 19.11 1.23
N ASN A 241 46.98 18.10 0.36
CA ASN A 241 48.08 17.76 -0.56
C ASN A 241 47.66 16.86 -1.74
N ARG A 242 47.56 17.45 -2.94
CA ARG A 242 47.82 16.92 -4.30
C ARG A 242 46.80 17.40 -5.35
N GLU A 243 47.30 17.71 -6.53
CA GLU A 243 46.55 17.72 -7.80
C GLU A 243 45.82 16.37 -7.97
N TYR A 244 44.50 16.40 -8.06
CA TYR A 244 43.68 15.20 -8.22
C TYR A 244 43.18 15.07 -9.66
N THR A 245 43.41 13.89 -10.25
CA THR A 245 42.55 13.35 -11.30
C THR A 245 41.23 12.95 -10.63
N SER A 246 40.19 13.79 -10.75
CA SER A 246 38.88 13.54 -10.14
C SER A 246 38.34 12.17 -10.56
N THR A 247 38.12 11.27 -9.60
CA THR A 247 37.51 9.98 -9.89
C THR A 247 35.99 10.08 -9.68
N SER A 248 35.21 9.33 -10.47
CA SER A 248 33.76 9.30 -10.36
C SER A 248 33.22 8.79 -9.01
N ASN A 249 34.09 8.37 -8.09
CA ASN A 249 33.75 7.94 -6.73
C ASN A 249 33.95 9.04 -5.68
N ASP A 250 34.48 10.20 -6.06
CA ASP A 250 34.80 11.27 -5.12
C ASP A 250 33.54 11.92 -4.55
N VAL A 251 32.44 11.87 -5.32
CA VAL A 251 31.15 12.47 -4.99
C VAL A 251 30.11 11.37 -4.91
N ILE A 252 29.33 11.41 -3.81
CA ILE A 252 28.28 10.45 -3.51
C ILE A 252 26.98 11.18 -3.23
N PHE A 253 25.87 10.56 -3.61
CA PHE A 253 24.54 10.94 -3.18
C PHE A 253 24.11 10.01 -2.04
N VAL A 254 23.80 10.58 -0.89
CA VAL A 254 23.21 9.88 0.26
C VAL A 254 21.73 10.28 0.31
N GLY A 255 20.85 9.33 0.03
CA GLY A 255 19.42 9.59 -0.09
C GLY A 255 18.56 8.61 0.70
N MET A 256 17.42 9.11 1.13
CA MET A 256 16.31 8.33 1.65
C MET A 256 15.24 8.23 0.56
N ALA A 257 14.97 7.01 0.11
CA ALA A 257 13.87 6.71 -0.80
C ALA A 257 12.63 6.36 0.01
N ARG A 258 11.53 7.05 -0.24
CA ARG A 258 10.24 6.78 0.39
C ARG A 258 9.24 6.37 -0.67
N LEU A 259 8.63 5.19 -0.50
CA LEU A 259 7.56 4.74 -1.37
C LEU A 259 6.46 5.80 -1.38
N MET A 260 6.18 6.33 -2.56
CA MET A 260 4.98 7.15 -2.76
C MET A 260 3.79 6.20 -2.79
N GLN A 261 3.35 5.80 -1.60
CA GLN A 261 2.00 5.28 -1.46
C GLN A 261 1.09 6.38 -2.00
N ARG A 262 0.17 6.06 -2.91
CA ARG A 262 -0.95 6.96 -3.21
C ARG A 262 -1.78 7.09 -1.94
N ARG A 263 -1.34 7.93 -1.00
CA ARG A 263 -2.21 8.51 0.01
C ARG A 263 -3.19 9.35 -0.78
N VAL A 264 -4.48 9.09 -0.58
CA VAL A 264 -5.60 10.02 -0.79
C VAL A 264 -5.20 11.13 -1.78
N THR A 265 -5.37 10.86 -3.08
CA THR A 265 -5.09 11.81 -4.17
C THR A 265 -5.77 13.16 -3.89
N GLU A 266 -5.42 14.24 -4.60
CA GLU A 266 -6.21 15.48 -4.53
C GLU A 266 -7.72 15.24 -4.78
N LEU A 267 -8.05 14.19 -5.55
CA LEU A 267 -9.41 13.65 -5.66
C LEU A 267 -9.98 13.26 -4.31
N SER A 268 -9.21 12.62 -3.42
CA SER A 268 -9.64 12.15 -2.11
C SER A 268 -9.64 13.24 -1.02
N LEU A 269 -8.90 14.35 -1.21
CA LEU A 269 -9.11 15.60 -0.44
C LEU A 269 -10.42 16.30 -0.87
N PHE A 270 -10.67 16.40 -2.19
CA PHE A 270 -11.94 16.89 -2.72
C PHE A 270 -13.12 15.99 -2.33
N GLU A 271 -12.90 14.68 -2.27
CA GLU A 271 -13.85 13.66 -1.81
C GLU A 271 -14.09 13.72 -0.29
N ALA A 272 -13.07 14.11 0.49
CA ALA A 272 -13.22 14.39 1.92
C ALA A 272 -13.99 15.69 2.18
N THR A 273 -13.93 16.67 1.27
CA THR A 273 -14.76 17.89 1.35
C THR A 273 -16.20 17.69 0.85
N LYS A 274 -16.46 16.63 0.09
CA LYS A 274 -17.83 16.33 -0.35
C LYS A 274 -18.65 15.84 0.84
N GLN A 275 -19.87 16.38 0.95
CA GLN A 275 -20.85 15.95 1.93
C GLN A 275 -21.49 14.64 1.47
N GLU A 276 -20.74 13.56 1.61
CA GLU A 276 -21.14 12.20 1.23
C GLU A 276 -20.76 11.18 2.31
N TYR A 277 -21.50 10.08 2.33
CA TYR A 277 -21.25 8.96 3.25
C TYR A 277 -21.63 7.63 2.61
N VAL A 278 -20.98 6.56 3.06
CA VAL A 278 -21.18 5.20 2.53
C VAL A 278 -22.06 4.40 3.48
N THR A 279 -22.97 3.62 2.91
CA THR A 279 -23.80 2.65 3.63
C THR A 279 -23.78 1.32 2.91
N ARG A 280 -23.74 0.22 3.65
CA ARG A 280 -24.01 -1.12 3.13
C ARG A 280 -25.28 -1.65 3.75
N HIS A 281 -26.09 -2.32 2.94
CA HIS A 281 -27.42 -2.79 3.32
C HIS A 281 -27.58 -4.28 3.01
N LEU A 282 -28.37 -4.98 3.82
CA LEU A 282 -28.91 -6.28 3.46
C LEU A 282 -29.95 -6.14 2.34
N VAL A 283 -30.34 -7.27 1.75
CA VAL A 283 -31.35 -7.34 0.68
C VAL A 283 -32.70 -6.71 1.09
N ASP A 284 -33.00 -6.68 2.39
CA ASP A 284 -34.20 -6.06 2.98
C ASP A 284 -34.07 -4.56 3.31
N GLY A 285 -32.94 -3.94 2.97
CA GLY A 285 -32.69 -2.53 3.24
C GLY A 285 -32.26 -2.22 4.67
N ARG A 286 -31.97 -3.22 5.51
CA ARG A 286 -31.34 -2.99 6.83
C ARG A 286 -29.88 -2.60 6.67
N ILE A 287 -29.50 -1.52 7.35
CA ILE A 287 -28.13 -0.98 7.31
C ILE A 287 -27.20 -1.86 8.12
N ILE A 288 -26.20 -2.48 7.47
CA ILE A 288 -25.19 -3.31 8.14
C ILE A 288 -23.86 -2.61 8.37
N PHE A 289 -23.61 -1.56 7.59
CA PHE A 289 -22.47 -0.69 7.77
C PHE A 289 -22.86 0.73 7.40
N CYS A 290 -22.37 1.69 8.17
CA CYS A 290 -22.53 3.10 7.89
C CYS A 290 -21.24 3.84 8.25
N ASP A 291 -20.76 4.65 7.31
CA ASP A 291 -19.63 5.54 7.47
C ASP A 291 -19.96 6.65 8.49
N HIS A 292 -19.01 6.98 9.37
CA HIS A 292 -19.17 8.00 10.40
C HIS A 292 -19.49 9.40 9.84
N ARG A 293 -19.16 9.66 8.57
CA ARG A 293 -19.51 10.91 7.87
C ARG A 293 -21.02 11.20 7.82
N ILE A 294 -21.89 10.20 8.04
CA ILE A 294 -23.34 10.43 8.18
C ILE A 294 -23.68 11.45 9.29
N SER A 295 -22.82 11.58 10.31
CA SER A 295 -22.97 12.58 11.37
C SER A 295 -22.87 14.02 10.86
N VAL A 296 -21.98 14.27 9.89
CA VAL A 296 -21.80 15.59 9.29
C VAL A 296 -22.92 15.89 8.29
N VAL A 297 -23.37 14.88 7.54
CA VAL A 297 -24.35 15.06 6.46
C VAL A 297 -25.80 15.10 6.97
N ALA A 298 -26.18 14.15 7.84
CA ALA A 298 -27.56 13.96 8.28
C ALA A 298 -27.76 14.12 9.80
N GLY A 299 -26.67 14.27 10.58
CA GLY A 299 -26.73 14.46 12.03
C GLY A 299 -26.91 13.19 12.86
N TYR A 300 -26.96 12.01 12.23
CA TYR A 300 -27.06 10.73 12.92
C TYR A 300 -25.68 10.17 13.26
N MET A 301 -25.58 9.37 14.31
CA MET A 301 -24.40 8.54 14.54
C MET A 301 -24.53 7.23 13.75
N SER A 302 -23.41 6.70 13.27
CA SER A 302 -23.36 5.39 12.57
C SER A 302 -24.04 4.27 13.36
N GLU A 303 -23.90 4.29 14.68
CA GLU A 303 -24.49 3.33 15.61
C GLU A 303 -26.00 3.47 15.75
N GLU A 304 -26.55 4.67 15.55
CA GLU A 304 -28.00 4.92 15.64
C GLU A 304 -28.77 4.36 14.45
N VAL A 305 -28.14 4.37 13.27
CA VAL A 305 -28.74 3.88 12.03
C VAL A 305 -28.41 2.42 11.76
N SER A 306 -27.35 1.89 12.38
CA SER A 306 -26.95 0.49 12.21
C SER A 306 -28.04 -0.48 12.69
N GLY A 307 -28.49 -1.36 11.80
CA GLY A 307 -29.56 -2.32 12.03
C GLY A 307 -30.97 -1.78 11.79
N ALA A 308 -31.14 -0.46 11.60
CA ALA A 308 -32.40 0.12 11.17
C ALA A 308 -32.59 -0.05 9.66
N ASN A 309 -33.85 -0.01 9.22
CA ASN A 309 -34.17 -0.02 7.80
C ASN A 309 -33.95 1.38 7.19
N ALA A 310 -33.21 1.46 6.09
CA ALA A 310 -32.89 2.73 5.42
C ALA A 310 -34.14 3.47 4.92
N PHE A 311 -35.18 2.75 4.47
CA PHE A 311 -36.41 3.34 3.96
C PHE A 311 -37.21 4.10 5.02
N ARG A 312 -37.01 3.78 6.31
CA ARG A 312 -37.61 4.52 7.43
C ARG A 312 -37.17 5.98 7.46
N TYR A 313 -36.00 6.33 6.96
CA TYR A 313 -35.51 7.70 7.00
C TYR A 313 -35.93 8.51 5.77
N MET A 314 -36.59 7.89 4.79
CA MET A 314 -36.95 8.54 3.53
C MET A 314 -38.35 9.18 3.61
N HIS A 315 -38.58 10.23 2.82
CA HIS A 315 -39.90 10.83 2.70
C HIS A 315 -40.89 9.87 2.01
N LYS A 316 -42.11 9.76 2.57
CA LYS A 316 -43.17 8.84 2.11
C LYS A 316 -43.40 8.81 0.59
N ASP A 317 -43.45 9.97 -0.06
CA ASP A 317 -43.71 10.07 -1.50
C ASP A 317 -42.54 9.59 -2.39
N ASP A 318 -41.35 9.38 -1.81
CA ASP A 318 -40.14 9.05 -2.54
C ASP A 318 -39.74 7.58 -2.34
N VAL A 319 -40.07 6.99 -1.18
CA VAL A 319 -39.81 5.58 -0.81
C VAL A 319 -40.22 4.61 -1.91
N ARG A 320 -41.46 4.75 -2.42
CA ARG A 320 -42.00 3.87 -3.47
C ARG A 320 -41.11 3.85 -4.73
N TRP A 321 -40.61 5.00 -5.14
CA TRP A 321 -39.80 5.11 -6.36
C TRP A 321 -38.41 4.53 -6.17
N THR A 322 -37.80 4.75 -5.01
CA THR A 322 -36.51 4.14 -4.66
C THR A 322 -36.62 2.61 -4.60
N MET A 323 -37.71 2.08 -4.04
CA MET A 323 -37.96 0.63 -4.04
C MET A 323 -38.13 0.05 -5.45
N ILE A 324 -38.84 0.73 -6.35
CA ILE A 324 -38.97 0.30 -7.75
C ILE A 324 -37.60 0.26 -8.42
N GLY A 325 -36.76 1.28 -8.19
CA GLY A 325 -35.40 1.30 -8.70
C GLY A 325 -34.55 0.14 -8.19
N LEU A 326 -34.59 -0.12 -6.89
CA LEU A 326 -33.88 -1.26 -6.28
C LEU A 326 -34.39 -2.61 -6.82
N LYS A 327 -35.71 -2.79 -6.94
CA LYS A 327 -36.31 -4.00 -7.53
C LYS A 327 -35.83 -4.21 -8.96
N GLN A 328 -35.83 -3.17 -9.78
CA GLN A 328 -35.35 -3.25 -11.17
C GLN A 328 -33.87 -3.67 -11.23
N MET A 329 -33.03 -3.18 -10.32
CA MET A 329 -31.63 -3.61 -10.23
C MET A 329 -31.51 -5.11 -9.94
N TYR A 330 -32.32 -5.63 -9.01
CA TYR A 330 -32.36 -7.07 -8.70
C TYR A 330 -32.88 -7.91 -9.88
N ASP A 331 -34.03 -7.54 -10.45
CA ASP A 331 -34.70 -8.28 -11.53
C ASP A 331 -33.83 -8.37 -12.78
N ARG A 332 -33.10 -7.29 -13.10
CA ARG A 332 -32.22 -7.23 -14.28
C ARG A 332 -30.80 -7.70 -14.01
N ARG A 333 -30.45 -8.00 -12.75
CA ARG A 333 -29.07 -8.21 -12.28
C ARG A 333 -28.12 -7.09 -12.74
N GLU A 334 -28.62 -5.86 -12.75
CA GLU A 334 -27.81 -4.68 -13.05
C GLU A 334 -26.97 -4.37 -11.80
N GLY A 335 -25.65 -4.55 -11.92
CA GLY A 335 -24.73 -4.36 -10.78
C GLY A 335 -24.70 -2.93 -10.24
N PHE A 336 -25.17 -1.94 -11.00
CA PHE A 336 -25.15 -0.52 -10.63
C PHE A 336 -26.54 0.11 -10.78
N GLY A 337 -26.84 1.09 -9.93
CA GLY A 337 -28.02 1.92 -10.09
C GLY A 337 -27.93 3.23 -9.32
N SER A 338 -28.92 4.10 -9.54
CA SER A 338 -28.97 5.42 -8.90
C SER A 338 -30.38 5.79 -8.49
N SER A 339 -30.50 6.57 -7.42
CA SER A 339 -31.79 7.04 -6.88
C SER A 339 -31.61 8.39 -6.20
N CYS A 340 -32.65 9.20 -6.17
CA CYS A 340 -32.66 10.50 -5.48
C CYS A 340 -33.91 10.61 -4.61
N TYR A 341 -33.76 11.04 -3.36
CA TYR A 341 -34.86 11.08 -2.40
C TYR A 341 -34.61 12.11 -1.30
N ARG A 342 -35.68 12.50 -0.61
CA ARG A 342 -35.59 13.30 0.62
C ARG A 342 -35.34 12.39 1.82
N LEU A 343 -34.30 12.67 2.61
CA LEU A 343 -33.97 12.00 3.87
C LEU A 343 -34.30 12.90 5.05
N LEU A 344 -34.92 12.36 6.09
CA LEU A 344 -35.18 13.06 7.35
C LEU A 344 -33.90 13.13 8.19
N SER A 345 -33.34 14.33 8.38
CA SER A 345 -32.18 14.56 9.23
C SER A 345 -32.52 14.43 10.71
N LYS A 346 -31.48 14.37 11.57
CA LYS A 346 -31.66 14.37 13.03
C LYS A 346 -32.31 15.66 13.55
N THR A 347 -32.18 16.78 12.84
CA THR A 347 -32.81 18.06 13.19
C THR A 347 -34.30 18.10 12.88
N GLY A 348 -34.82 17.10 12.14
CA GLY A 348 -36.22 17.02 11.72
C GLY A 348 -36.50 17.69 10.37
N GLU A 349 -35.47 18.14 9.67
CA GLU A 349 -35.58 18.73 8.34
C GLU A 349 -35.30 17.70 7.25
N PHE A 350 -35.86 17.92 6.05
CA PHE A 350 -35.56 17.07 4.90
C PHE A 350 -34.36 17.58 4.13
N ILE A 351 -33.37 16.72 3.98
CA ILE A 351 -32.21 16.93 3.10
C ILE A 351 -32.36 16.11 1.82
N TYR A 352 -31.79 16.57 0.72
CA TYR A 352 -31.86 15.88 -0.57
C TYR A 352 -30.59 15.05 -0.77
N LEU A 353 -30.78 13.75 -1.03
CA LEU A 353 -29.68 12.83 -1.27
C LEU A 353 -29.77 12.23 -2.67
N ARG A 354 -28.64 12.22 -3.36
CA ARG A 354 -28.40 11.41 -4.55
C ARG A 354 -27.55 10.21 -4.17
N THR A 355 -28.06 9.01 -4.45
CA THR A 355 -27.45 7.74 -4.08
C THR A 355 -27.05 6.95 -5.31
N HIS A 356 -25.83 6.41 -5.29
CA HIS A 356 -25.33 5.45 -6.27
C HIS A 356 -25.09 4.10 -5.58
N GLY A 357 -25.78 3.07 -6.07
CA GLY A 357 -25.76 1.73 -5.51
C GLY A 357 -24.93 0.75 -6.35
N TYR A 358 -24.29 -0.20 -5.68
CA TYR A 358 -23.64 -1.38 -6.27
C TYR A 358 -24.16 -2.66 -5.60
N LEU A 359 -24.62 -3.63 -6.39
CA LEU A 359 -25.10 -4.92 -5.90
C LEU A 359 -23.95 -5.91 -5.69
N GLU A 360 -23.84 -6.47 -4.49
CA GLU A 360 -22.89 -7.53 -4.17
C GLU A 360 -23.55 -8.90 -4.39
N MET A 361 -22.97 -9.69 -5.30
CA MET A 361 -23.40 -11.06 -5.58
C MET A 361 -22.36 -12.06 -5.09
N ASP A 362 -22.81 -13.10 -4.42
CA ASP A 362 -21.95 -14.26 -4.15
C ASP A 362 -21.80 -15.07 -5.45
N LEU A 363 -20.56 -15.15 -5.93
CA LEU A 363 -20.19 -15.86 -7.15
C LEU A 363 -20.40 -17.38 -7.04
N LYS A 364 -20.52 -17.92 -5.82
CA LYS A 364 -20.71 -19.36 -5.61
C LYS A 364 -22.18 -19.78 -5.65
N THR A 365 -23.07 -18.97 -5.07
CA THR A 365 -24.50 -19.28 -4.96
C THR A 365 -25.36 -18.54 -5.99
N GLY A 366 -24.83 -17.48 -6.62
CA GLY A 366 -25.57 -16.63 -7.54
C GLY A 366 -26.64 -15.76 -6.86
N THR A 367 -26.63 -15.71 -5.51
CA THR A 367 -27.56 -14.91 -4.69
C THR A 367 -26.97 -13.55 -4.35
N PHE A 368 -27.83 -12.55 -4.20
CA PHE A 368 -27.44 -11.23 -3.71
C PHE A 368 -27.18 -11.29 -2.20
N GLU A 369 -26.00 -10.86 -1.76
CA GLU A 369 -25.61 -10.88 -0.34
C GLU A 369 -25.92 -9.52 0.32
N SER A 370 -25.59 -8.43 -0.37
CA SER A 370 -25.77 -7.08 0.13
C SER A 370 -25.73 -6.05 -1.01
N PHE A 371 -25.96 -4.79 -0.71
CA PHE A 371 -25.68 -3.70 -1.65
C PHE A 371 -25.02 -2.50 -0.95
N VAL A 372 -24.08 -1.87 -1.66
CA VAL A 372 -23.30 -0.73 -1.17
C VAL A 372 -23.80 0.54 -1.85
N CYS A 373 -24.07 1.57 -1.06
CA CYS A 373 -24.55 2.86 -1.51
C CYS A 373 -23.56 3.97 -1.12
N VAL A 374 -23.22 4.81 -2.09
CA VAL A 374 -22.56 6.10 -1.87
C VAL A 374 -23.65 7.17 -1.92
N ASN A 375 -23.90 7.82 -0.79
CA ASN A 375 -24.94 8.83 -0.63
C ASN A 375 -24.29 10.21 -0.64
N THR A 376 -24.66 11.07 -1.58
CA THR A 376 -24.13 12.42 -1.75
C THR A 376 -25.23 13.44 -1.47
N LEU A 377 -24.95 14.44 -0.62
CA LEU A 377 -25.84 15.57 -0.42
C LEU A 377 -25.90 16.43 -1.68
N VAL A 378 -27.11 16.82 -2.07
CA VAL A 378 -27.36 17.73 -3.18
C VAL A 378 -28.18 18.93 -2.70
N ASP A 379 -28.03 20.06 -3.39
CA ASP A 379 -28.80 21.26 -3.13
C ASP A 379 -30.29 21.03 -3.44
N GLN A 380 -31.17 21.83 -2.82
CA GLN A 380 -32.61 21.66 -2.95
C GLN A 380 -33.10 21.70 -4.41
N ASP A 381 -32.67 22.68 -5.20
CA ASP A 381 -33.10 22.83 -6.59
C ASP A 381 -32.67 21.64 -7.46
N GLU A 382 -31.44 21.15 -7.26
CA GLU A 382 -30.93 19.97 -7.95
C GLU A 382 -31.68 18.71 -7.49
N GLY A 383 -31.89 18.55 -6.19
CA GLY A 383 -32.59 17.44 -5.58
C GLY A 383 -34.03 17.30 -6.07
N GLU A 384 -34.78 18.40 -6.13
CA GLU A 384 -36.16 18.41 -6.64
C GLU A 384 -36.22 18.03 -8.12
N LYS A 385 -35.27 18.51 -8.93
CA LYS A 385 -35.16 18.13 -10.33
C LYS A 385 -34.87 16.65 -10.49
N LEU A 386 -33.89 16.12 -9.76
CA LEU A 386 -33.49 14.71 -9.83
C LEU A 386 -34.59 13.76 -9.33
N ILE A 387 -35.35 14.15 -8.30
CA ILE A 387 -36.52 13.39 -7.83
C ILE A 387 -37.58 13.34 -8.93
N ARG A 388 -37.84 14.46 -9.62
CA ARG A 388 -38.79 14.50 -10.75
C ARG A 388 -38.33 13.58 -11.88
N GLU A 389 -37.07 13.67 -12.29
CA GLU A 389 -36.49 12.79 -13.32
C GLU A 389 -36.56 11.31 -12.93
N MET A 390 -36.32 10.98 -11.65
CA MET A 390 -36.46 9.62 -11.12
C MET A 390 -37.91 9.14 -11.23
N LYS A 391 -38.88 9.96 -10.80
CA LYS A 391 -40.31 9.64 -10.88
C LYS A 391 -40.76 9.45 -12.32
N ASP A 392 -40.32 10.30 -13.24
CA ASP A 392 -40.64 10.20 -14.65
C ASP A 392 -40.07 8.90 -15.26
N ARG A 393 -38.79 8.60 -14.99
CA ARG A 393 -38.10 7.38 -15.46
C ARG A 393 -38.83 6.11 -15.04
N TYR A 394 -39.24 6.03 -13.77
CA TYR A 394 -39.91 4.84 -13.25
C TYR A 394 -41.40 4.82 -13.57
N SER A 395 -42.07 5.97 -13.72
CA SER A 395 -43.48 6.04 -14.11
C SER A 395 -43.73 5.40 -15.48
N ALA A 396 -42.80 5.59 -16.43
CA ALA A 396 -42.84 4.98 -17.76
C ALA A 396 -42.65 3.45 -17.72
N THR A 397 -42.03 2.91 -16.65
CA THR A 397 -41.73 1.49 -16.50
C THR A 397 -42.86 0.72 -15.78
N ILE A 398 -43.87 1.41 -15.23
CA ILE A 398 -45.04 0.78 -14.59
C ILE A 398 -45.98 0.25 -15.69
N THR A 399 -45.66 -0.91 -16.26
CA THR A 399 -46.62 -1.73 -17.00
C THR A 399 -47.59 -2.41 -16.03
N ASN A 400 -48.82 -2.67 -16.50
CA ASN A 400 -49.99 -3.13 -15.74
C ASN A 400 -49.78 -4.30 -14.74
N ALA A 401 -48.69 -5.08 -14.86
CA ALA A 401 -48.33 -6.13 -13.91
C ALA A 401 -47.90 -5.59 -12.53
N SER A 402 -47.28 -4.40 -12.46
CA SER A 402 -46.85 -3.78 -11.19
C SER A 402 -47.97 -3.06 -10.45
N ARG A 403 -49.10 -2.85 -11.13
CA ARG A 403 -50.30 -2.18 -10.59
C ARG A 403 -51.09 -3.10 -9.67
N ALA A 404 -51.18 -4.40 -10.02
CA ALA A 404 -52.01 -5.39 -9.33
C ALA A 404 -51.42 -5.93 -8.00
N ILE A 405 -50.10 -5.81 -7.79
CA ILE A 405 -49.43 -6.34 -6.57
C ILE A 405 -49.33 -5.27 -5.47
N ILE A 406 -49.42 -3.99 -5.82
CA ILE A 406 -49.16 -2.86 -4.89
C ILE A 406 -50.45 -2.16 -4.41
N GLU A 407 -51.60 -2.39 -5.05
CA GLU A 407 -52.92 -1.90 -4.62
C GLU A 407 -53.70 -3.06 -3.97
N PRO A 408 -53.65 -3.22 -2.63
CA PRO A 408 -54.79 -2.75 -1.85
C PRO A 408 -54.50 -2.16 -0.44
N GLU A 409 -53.26 -2.12 0.08
CA GLU A 409 -53.02 -1.57 1.44
C GLU A 409 -52.51 -0.11 1.48
N LEU A 410 -51.79 0.37 0.45
CA LEU A 410 -51.28 1.75 0.42
C LEU A 410 -52.34 2.81 0.07
N MET A 411 -53.55 2.40 -0.35
CA MET A 411 -54.66 3.31 -0.68
C MET A 411 -55.51 3.75 0.51
N LYS A 412 -55.28 3.26 1.74
CA LYS A 412 -55.98 3.77 2.94
C LYS A 412 -55.38 5.05 3.52
N ILE A 413 -54.24 5.54 3.00
CA ILE A 413 -53.60 6.78 3.45
C ILE A 413 -54.14 7.98 2.65
N GLN A 414 -55.46 8.16 2.68
CA GLN A 414 -56.11 9.43 2.36
C GLN A 414 -57.06 9.77 3.50
N SER A 415 -56.52 10.31 4.59
CA SER A 415 -57.13 11.42 5.35
C SER A 415 -56.37 11.71 6.65
N ASN A 416 -56.01 12.99 6.78
CA ASN A 416 -55.77 13.78 8.00
C ASN A 416 -54.61 13.51 8.98
N SER A 417 -53.80 14.57 9.09
CA SER A 417 -53.00 15.08 10.22
C SER A 417 -51.59 14.55 10.48
N ALA A 418 -50.64 15.52 10.50
CA ALA A 418 -49.25 15.53 10.96
C ALA A 418 -48.19 14.68 10.18
N PRO A 419 -46.92 15.15 10.10
CA PRO A 419 -45.85 14.47 9.36
C PRO A 419 -45.24 13.37 10.24
N SER A 420 -45.93 12.24 10.38
CA SER A 420 -45.30 11.03 10.94
C SER A 420 -44.74 10.19 9.80
N VAL A 421 -43.42 9.97 9.83
CA VAL A 421 -42.78 8.84 9.15
C VAL A 421 -43.49 7.56 9.61
N GLU A 422 -43.85 6.70 8.66
CA GLU A 422 -44.74 5.53 8.86
C GLU A 422 -44.33 4.59 10.02
N ASP A 423 -45.33 3.88 10.53
CA ASP A 423 -45.22 2.84 11.55
C ASP A 423 -44.38 1.65 11.02
N PRO A 424 -43.25 1.28 11.67
CA PRO A 424 -42.24 0.35 11.13
C PRO A 424 -42.75 -1.04 10.69
N THR A 425 -43.88 -1.51 11.21
CA THR A 425 -44.42 -2.84 10.92
C THR A 425 -45.09 -2.97 9.55
N GLN A 426 -45.60 -1.88 8.96
CA GLN A 426 -46.25 -1.92 7.64
C GLN A 426 -45.23 -1.95 6.50
N LEU A 427 -44.06 -1.31 6.70
CA LEU A 427 -42.97 -1.27 5.72
C LEU A 427 -42.25 -2.62 5.59
N GLU A 428 -42.12 -3.36 6.70
CA GLU A 428 -41.53 -4.71 6.70
C GLU A 428 -42.33 -5.70 5.83
N GLY A 429 -43.66 -5.62 5.81
CA GLY A 429 -44.52 -6.47 4.99
C GLY A 429 -44.33 -6.25 3.49
N VAL A 430 -44.23 -5.00 3.05
CA VAL A 430 -44.00 -4.62 1.64
C VAL A 430 -42.60 -5.04 1.18
N ILE A 431 -41.60 -4.92 2.06
CA ILE A 431 -40.21 -5.33 1.79
C ILE A 431 -40.09 -6.85 1.73
N LEU A 432 -40.75 -7.60 2.63
CA LEU A 432 -40.77 -9.07 2.58
C LEU A 432 -41.46 -9.59 1.31
N GLN A 433 -42.51 -8.91 0.83
CA GLN A 433 -43.19 -9.27 -0.42
C GLN A 433 -42.32 -8.96 -1.66
N LEU A 434 -41.53 -7.88 -1.62
CA LEU A 434 -40.51 -7.59 -2.64
C LEU A 434 -39.41 -8.67 -2.69
N ILE A 435 -39.06 -9.28 -1.55
CA ILE A 435 -38.02 -10.31 -1.43
C ILE A 435 -38.54 -11.72 -1.74
N SER A 436 -39.78 -12.04 -1.38
CA SER A 436 -40.37 -13.36 -1.67
C SER A 436 -40.45 -13.64 -3.16
N ASP A 437 -40.66 -12.59 -3.97
CA ASP A 437 -40.69 -12.68 -5.43
C ASP A 437 -39.30 -12.79 -6.07
N LEU A 438 -38.22 -12.48 -5.33
CA LEU A 438 -36.83 -12.64 -5.79
C LEU A 438 -36.33 -14.09 -5.73
N SER A 439 -37.06 -14.97 -5.03
CA SER A 439 -36.74 -16.41 -4.94
C SER A 439 -37.37 -17.22 -6.07
N SER A 440 -36.94 -16.98 -7.31
CA SER A 440 -36.82 -17.99 -8.37
C SER A 440 -36.11 -17.37 -9.57
N PRO A 441 -34.99 -17.95 -10.06
CA PRO A 441 -35.16 -18.87 -11.19
C PRO A 441 -34.19 -20.06 -11.20
N ALA A 442 -34.59 -21.05 -12.00
CA ALA A 442 -33.85 -22.26 -12.36
C ALA A 442 -32.39 -22.00 -12.77
N PRO A 443 -31.49 -22.99 -12.58
CA PRO A 443 -30.09 -22.87 -12.97
C PRO A 443 -30.02 -22.72 -14.50
N VAL A 444 -29.60 -21.54 -14.97
CA VAL A 444 -29.26 -21.35 -16.37
C VAL A 444 -27.77 -21.61 -16.51
N ASP A 445 -27.42 -22.69 -17.19
CA ASP A 445 -26.05 -23.02 -17.57
C ASP A 445 -25.43 -21.86 -18.36
N GLY A 446 -24.60 -21.07 -17.70
CA GLY A 446 -23.87 -19.98 -18.31
C GLY A 446 -22.81 -19.47 -17.35
N LYS A 447 -21.54 -19.53 -17.78
CA LYS A 447 -20.41 -18.93 -17.05
C LYS A 447 -20.78 -17.49 -16.63
N PHE A 448 -20.88 -17.27 -15.33
CA PHE A 448 -21.06 -15.94 -14.77
C PHE A 448 -19.89 -15.04 -15.19
N PRO A 449 -20.14 -13.85 -15.74
CA PRO A 449 -19.06 -12.92 -16.05
C PRO A 449 -18.37 -12.54 -14.73
N SER A 450 -17.05 -12.79 -14.66
CA SER A 450 -16.20 -12.54 -13.49
C SER A 450 -15.94 -11.05 -13.22
N SER A 451 -16.66 -10.16 -13.89
CA SER A 451 -16.55 -8.71 -13.74
C SER A 451 -17.92 -8.10 -13.99
N PRO A 452 -18.42 -7.22 -13.10
CA PRO A 452 -19.53 -6.34 -13.47
C PRO A 452 -19.14 -5.54 -14.72
N GLY A 453 -20.12 -5.18 -15.55
CA GLY A 453 -19.89 -4.35 -16.73
C GLY A 453 -19.20 -3.01 -16.39
N PRO A 454 -18.69 -2.27 -17.38
CA PRO A 454 -18.03 -0.99 -17.12
C PRO A 454 -18.96 -0.05 -16.33
N ALA A 455 -18.46 0.49 -15.21
CA ALA A 455 -19.23 1.36 -14.34
C ALA A 455 -19.71 2.60 -15.13
N PRO A 456 -21.00 2.98 -15.01
CA PRO A 456 -21.58 4.05 -15.82
C PRO A 456 -21.03 5.44 -15.46
N ASP A 457 -20.60 5.63 -14.21
CA ASP A 457 -19.98 6.87 -13.74
C ASP A 457 -18.97 6.63 -12.61
N LEU A 458 -18.22 7.69 -12.25
CA LEU A 458 -17.18 7.64 -11.22
C LEU A 458 -17.75 7.27 -9.84
N GLN A 459 -18.98 7.70 -9.51
CA GLN A 459 -19.62 7.39 -8.22
C GLN A 459 -20.04 5.91 -8.12
N SER A 460 -20.51 5.32 -9.22
CA SER A 460 -20.79 3.89 -9.29
C SER A 460 -19.50 3.06 -9.17
N ALA A 461 -18.42 3.47 -9.85
CA ALA A 461 -17.11 2.82 -9.72
C ALA A 461 -16.60 2.87 -8.26
N LYS A 462 -16.83 3.98 -7.57
CA LYS A 462 -16.47 4.17 -6.17
C LYS A 462 -17.25 3.24 -5.23
N ALA A 463 -18.54 3.01 -5.48
CA ALA A 463 -19.34 2.05 -4.71
C ALA A 463 -18.76 0.62 -4.79
N ALA A 464 -18.33 0.19 -5.99
CA ALA A 464 -17.63 -1.09 -6.18
C ALA A 464 -16.27 -1.11 -5.46
N MET A 465 -15.48 -0.03 -5.53
CA MET A 465 -14.21 0.05 -4.79
C MET A 465 -14.37 -0.02 -3.27
N TYR A 466 -15.47 0.50 -2.71
CA TYR A 466 -15.76 0.36 -1.28
C TYR A 466 -16.18 -1.06 -0.92
N SER A 467 -16.97 -1.71 -1.78
CA SER A 467 -17.35 -3.12 -1.63
C SER A 467 -16.13 -4.02 -1.39
N ASP A 468 -15.09 -3.88 -2.22
CA ASP A 468 -13.85 -4.66 -2.13
C ASP A 468 -13.05 -4.45 -0.83
N LYS A 469 -13.21 -3.29 -0.19
CA LYS A 469 -12.46 -2.91 1.03
C LYS A 469 -13.20 -3.23 2.32
N LEU A 470 -14.51 -3.45 2.26
CA LEU A 470 -15.32 -3.70 3.44
C LEU A 470 -15.23 -5.18 3.85
N PRO A 471 -15.23 -5.48 5.17
CA PRO A 471 -15.25 -6.85 5.67
C PRO A 471 -16.40 -7.70 5.11
N PRO A 472 -16.30 -9.04 5.14
CA PRO A 472 -17.39 -9.92 4.71
C PRO A 472 -18.72 -9.60 5.42
N VAL A 473 -19.83 -9.69 4.69
CA VAL A 473 -21.17 -9.34 5.20
C VAL A 473 -21.54 -10.16 6.43
N SER A 474 -21.17 -11.45 6.45
CA SER A 474 -21.39 -12.34 7.61
C SER A 474 -20.79 -11.82 8.92
N VAL A 475 -19.61 -11.19 8.87
CA VAL A 475 -18.94 -10.61 10.04
C VAL A 475 -19.67 -9.35 10.52
N GLN A 476 -20.09 -8.50 9.58
CA GLN A 476 -20.78 -7.24 9.89
C GLN A 476 -22.22 -7.48 10.38
N ALA A 477 -22.96 -8.39 9.76
CA ALA A 477 -24.31 -8.76 10.16
C ALA A 477 -24.32 -9.40 11.56
N SER A 478 -23.36 -10.28 11.87
CA SER A 478 -23.23 -10.92 13.19
C SER A 478 -22.97 -9.92 14.31
N LYS A 479 -22.20 -8.85 14.04
CA LYS A 479 -21.91 -7.77 15.00
C LYS A 479 -23.17 -7.00 15.39
N ILE A 480 -24.13 -6.87 14.47
CA ILE A 480 -25.41 -6.19 14.71
C ILE A 480 -26.36 -7.09 15.50
N VAL A 481 -26.48 -8.36 15.12
CA VAL A 481 -27.32 -9.33 15.85
C VAL A 481 -26.84 -9.47 17.29
N GLY A 482 -25.52 -9.54 17.53
CA GLY A 482 -24.95 -9.55 18.87
C GLY A 482 -25.32 -8.30 19.70
N LYS A 483 -25.25 -7.11 19.09
CA LYS A 483 -25.62 -5.85 19.75
C LYS A 483 -27.12 -5.73 20.04
N MET A 484 -28.00 -6.20 19.13
CA MET A 484 -29.45 -6.20 19.35
C MET A 484 -29.84 -7.12 20.52
N ILE A 485 -29.21 -8.29 20.63
CA ILE A 485 -29.42 -9.22 21.76
C ILE A 485 -28.96 -8.57 23.08
N GLU A 486 -27.83 -7.86 23.07
CA GLU A 486 -27.30 -7.19 24.26
C GLU A 486 -28.18 -6.01 24.72
N GLN A 487 -28.76 -5.24 23.79
CA GLN A 487 -29.71 -4.16 24.08
C GLN A 487 -31.07 -4.71 24.56
N ALA A 488 -31.57 -5.80 23.98
CA ALA A 488 -32.79 -6.47 24.43
C ALA A 488 -32.63 -7.10 25.83
N GLY A 489 -31.43 -7.62 26.14
CA GLY A 489 -31.09 -8.15 27.47
C GLY A 489 -31.06 -7.09 28.58
N LYS A 490 -30.68 -5.84 28.26
CA LYS A 490 -30.71 -4.72 29.22
C LYS A 490 -32.12 -4.18 29.49
N GLY A 491 -33.09 -4.43 28.62
CA GLY A 491 -34.49 -3.98 28.77
C GLY A 491 -35.35 -4.78 29.74
N LYS A 492 -35.02 -6.06 30.00
CA LYS A 492 -35.84 -6.93 30.88
C LYS A 492 -35.43 -6.92 32.37
N GLY A 493 -34.35 -6.23 32.73
CA GLY A 493 -33.80 -6.23 34.11
C GLY A 493 -34.33 -5.15 35.06
N LYS A 494 -35.20 -4.23 34.60
CA LYS A 494 -35.57 -3.03 35.39
C LYS A 494 -37.04 -2.90 35.81
N GLN A 495 -37.88 -3.91 35.54
CA GLN A 495 -39.32 -3.86 35.86
C GLN A 495 -39.83 -4.88 36.90
N VAL A 496 -38.94 -5.68 37.52
CA VAL A 496 -39.35 -6.68 38.53
C VAL A 496 -38.96 -6.29 39.97
N LYS A 497 -38.36 -5.12 40.21
CA LYS A 497 -37.86 -4.71 41.55
C LYS A 497 -38.57 -3.50 42.16
N ARG A 498 -39.82 -3.24 41.77
CA ARG A 498 -40.63 -2.12 42.30
C ARG A 498 -42.09 -2.51 42.61
N GLU A 499 -42.34 -3.73 43.03
CA GLU A 499 -43.64 -4.13 43.60
C GLU A 499 -43.46 -5.07 44.81
N MET A 500 -42.54 -4.80 45.74
CA MET A 500 -42.54 -5.43 47.07
C MET A 500 -41.87 -4.51 48.10
N SER A 501 -42.56 -3.44 48.48
CA SER A 501 -42.26 -2.69 49.70
C SER A 501 -43.43 -1.78 50.03
N ASN A 502 -44.52 -2.38 50.53
CA ASN A 502 -45.50 -1.71 51.38
C ASN A 502 -46.30 -2.80 52.11
N GLY A 503 -46.07 -2.94 53.41
CA GLY A 503 -46.72 -3.91 54.27
C GLY A 503 -46.03 -3.99 55.62
N SER A 504 -46.40 -3.10 56.54
CA SER A 504 -46.03 -3.12 57.96
C SER A 504 -46.54 -4.41 58.64
N PRO A 505 -45.80 -5.00 59.60
CA PRO A 505 -46.33 -6.09 60.42
C PRO A 505 -46.88 -5.56 61.76
N ALA A 506 -48.07 -6.01 62.14
CA ALA A 506 -48.65 -5.84 63.46
C ALA A 506 -48.95 -7.21 64.08
N SER A 507 -48.56 -7.37 65.36
CA SER A 507 -48.92 -8.47 66.30
C SER A 507 -48.37 -9.86 65.95
N SER A 508 -47.99 -10.75 66.86
CA SER A 508 -48.05 -10.82 68.32
C SER A 508 -47.01 -11.87 68.77
N GLN A 509 -46.38 -11.62 69.92
CA GLN A 509 -45.61 -12.60 70.66
C GLN A 509 -46.59 -13.42 71.53
N ASP A 510 -46.44 -14.74 71.55
CA ASP A 510 -46.50 -15.58 72.76
C ASP A 510 -46.27 -17.06 72.41
N GLU A 511 -45.13 -17.62 72.82
CA GLU A 511 -45.06 -18.70 73.83
C GLU A 511 -43.63 -19.26 73.99
N LYS A 512 -43.12 -19.09 75.21
CA LYS A 512 -42.35 -20.06 76.04
C LYS A 512 -41.21 -20.85 75.37
N LYS A 513 -39.96 -20.59 75.78
CA LYS A 513 -39.34 -21.15 76.99
C LYS A 513 -37.99 -20.49 77.27
#